data_AF-A0ABD1E8Z7-F1
#
_entry.id   AF-A0ABD1E8Z7-F1
#
_cell.length_a   1.000
_cell.length_b   1.000
_cell.length_c   1.000
_cell.angle_alpha   90.00
_cell.angle_beta   90.00
_cell.angle_gamma   90.00
#
_symmetry.space_group_name_H-M   'P 1'
#
loop_
_entity.id
_entity.type
_entity.pdbx_description
1 polymer ?
#
loop_
_entity_poly.entity_id
_entity_poly.type
_entity_poly.pdbx_seq_one_letter_code
_entity_poly.pdbx_strand_id
1 'polypeptide(L)' 'MFDRLDIVFLVDASSSVGDYNFKSELKFIKKLLSDITVDYNHTRVAVVSFSSPKDTSQWTTHL' A
#
# COMPACT_ATOMS: atom_id res chain seq x y z
N MET A 1 10.84 25.55 10.49
CA MET A 1 10.65 24.84 9.20
C MET A 1 10.30 23.43 9.58
N PHE A 2 9.03 23.02 9.48
CA PHE A 2 8.66 21.63 9.74
C PHE A 2 9.08 20.81 8.51
N ASP A 3 9.82 19.73 8.75
CA ASP A 3 10.37 18.90 7.69
C ASP A 3 9.24 18.15 6.98
N ARG A 4 9.26 18.18 5.65
CA ARG A 4 8.37 17.38 4.80
C ARG A 4 8.70 15.91 5.02
N LEU A 5 7.68 15.10 5.24
CA LEU A 5 7.80 13.67 5.49
C LEU A 5 7.22 12.88 4.32
N ASP A 6 8.04 12.02 3.72
CA ASP A 6 7.61 11.10 2.68
C ASP A 6 7.61 9.67 3.22
N ILE A 7 6.47 8.99 3.14
CA ILE A 7 6.30 7.61 3.60
C ILE A 7 5.91 6.74 2.40
N VAL A 8 6.68 5.67 2.16
CA VAL A 8 6.38 4.70 1.10
C VAL A 8 6.19 3.32 1.73
N PHE A 9 5.01 2.74 1.53
CA PHE A 9 4.74 1.36 1.90
C PHE A 9 4.94 0.45 0.70
N LEU A 10 5.84 -0.51 0.82
CA LEU A 10 5.99 -1.60 -0.13
C LEU A 10 5.27 -2.83 0.44
N VAL A 11 4.22 -3.28 -0.25
CA VAL A 11 3.27 -4.30 0.23
C VAL A 11 3.34 -5.55 -0.64
N ASP A 12 3.46 -6.72 -0.03
CA ASP A 12 3.51 -8.00 -0.75
C ASP A 12 2.08 -8.47 -1.07
N ALA A 13 1.76 -8.55 -2.35
CA ALA A 13 0.48 -9.03 -2.88
C ALA A 13 0.61 -10.39 -3.58
N SER A 14 1.64 -11.17 -3.24
CA SER A 14 1.83 -12.52 -3.77
C SER A 14 0.72 -13.48 -3.34
N SER A 15 0.52 -14.55 -4.13
CA SER A 15 -0.49 -15.57 -3.84
C SER A 15 -0.22 -16.32 -2.53
N SER A 16 1.05 -16.43 -2.12
CA SER A 16 1.45 -16.99 -0.82
C SER A 16 1.00 -16.16 0.36
N VAL A 17 0.92 -14.83 0.20
CA VAL A 17 0.33 -13.94 1.20
C VAL A 17 -1.19 -14.16 1.21
N GLY A 18 -1.79 -14.18 0.03
CA GLY A 18 -3.23 -14.39 -0.15
C GLY A 18 -4.08 -13.20 0.30
N ASP A 19 -5.32 -13.15 -0.20
CA ASP A 19 -6.21 -11.98 -0.07
C ASP A 19 -6.48 -11.54 1.38
N TYR A 20 -6.53 -12.49 2.31
CA TYR A 20 -6.82 -12.19 3.71
C TYR A 20 -5.70 -11.39 4.37
N ASN A 21 -4.44 -11.81 4.15
CA ASN A 21 -3.29 -11.15 4.74
C ASN A 21 -3.03 -9.81 4.05
N PHE A 22 -3.15 -9.74 2.72
CA PHE A 22 -3.04 -8.48 1.99
C PHE A 22 -4.06 -7.43 2.48
N LYS A 23 -5.32 -7.82 2.69
CA LYS A 23 -6.34 -6.93 3.28
C LYS A 23 -6.01 -6.52 4.72
N SER A 24 -5.34 -7.38 5.48
CA SER A 24 -4.90 -7.06 6.84
C SER A 24 -3.74 -6.07 6.85
N GLU A 25 -2.79 -6.19 5.93
CA GLU A 25 -1.71 -5.22 5.72
C GLU A 25 -2.25 -3.84 5.33
N LEU A 26 -3.22 -3.78 4.40
CA LEU A 26 -3.88 -2.53 4.05
C LEU A 26 -4.64 -1.91 5.23
N LYS A 27 -5.27 -2.72 6.09
CA LYS A 27 -5.91 -2.23 7.33
C LYS A 27 -4.89 -1.67 8.31
N PHE A 28 -3.74 -2.32 8.45
CA PHE A 28 -2.65 -1.83 9.27
C PHE A 28 -2.15 -0.47 8.78
N ILE A 29 -1.90 -0.33 7.47
CA ILE A 29 -1.48 0.95 6.87
C ILE A 29 -2.54 2.02 7.13
N LYS A 30 -3.82 1.74 6.91
CA LYS A 30 -4.91 2.68 7.19
C LYS A 30 -4.95 3.12 8.65
N LYS A 31 -4.73 2.20 9.58
CA LYS A 31 -4.72 2.50 11.02
C LYS A 31 -3.48 3.30 11.41
N LEU A 32 -2.32 3.04 10.81
CA LEU A 32 -1.13 3.83 11.06
C LEU A 32 -1.31 5.28 10.57
N LEU A 33 -1.95 5.45 9.40
CA LEU A 33 -2.18 6.74 8.80
C LEU A 33 -3.32 7.54 9.46
N SER A 34 -4.14 6.94 10.34
CA SER A 34 -5.26 7.66 10.98
C SER A 34 -4.79 8.81 11.86
N ASP A 35 -3.57 8.70 12.37
CA ASP A 35 -2.99 9.68 13.30
C ASP A 35 -2.00 10.62 12.58
N ILE A 36 -1.86 10.49 11.26
CA ILE A 36 -0.94 11.26 10.42
C ILE A 36 -1.74 12.25 9.57
N THR A 37 -1.38 13.53 9.65
CA THR A 37 -1.92 14.55 8.75
C THR A 37 -1.27 14.40 7.36
N VAL A 38 -1.97 13.70 6.47
CA VAL A 38 -1.60 13.57 5.05
C VAL A 38 -2.01 14.83 4.31
N ASP A 39 -1.02 15.58 3.83
CA ASP A 39 -1.20 16.84 3.13
C ASP A 39 -0.04 17.06 2.16
N TYR A 40 -0.34 17.67 1.00
CA TYR A 40 0.65 17.86 -0.06
C TYR A 40 1.90 18.64 0.40
N ASN A 41 1.73 19.57 1.34
CA ASN A 41 2.81 20.42 1.83
C ASN A 41 3.48 19.88 3.12
N HIS A 42 2.99 18.79 3.70
CA HIS A 42 3.49 18.24 4.96
C HIS A 42 3.91 16.78 4.81
N THR A 43 2.95 15.86 4.78
CA THR A 43 3.19 14.42 4.72
C THR A 43 2.59 13.82 3.46
N ARG A 44 3.43 13.20 2.63
CA ARG A 44 3.00 12.49 1.43
C ARG A 44 3.17 11.00 1.63
N VAL A 45 2.18 10.24 1.19
CA VAL A 45 2.15 8.79 1.36
C VAL A 45 1.96 8.12 0.01
N ALA A 46 2.78 7.11 -0.27
CA ALA A 46 2.60 6.22 -1.40
C ALA A 46 2.49 4.77 -0.92
N VAL A 47 1.65 3.97 -1.59
CA VAL A 47 1.55 2.53 -1.37
C VAL A 47 1.84 1.85 -2.69
N VAL A 48 2.82 0.95 -2.70
CA VAL A 48 3.26 0.18 -3.86
C VAL A 48 3.09 -1.29 -3.52
N SER A 49 2.25 -1.99 -4.27
CA SER A 49 2.13 -3.45 -4.16
C SER A 49 3.07 -4.14 -5.14
N PHE A 50 3.73 -5.21 -4.71
CA PHE A 50 4.51 -6.09 -5.58
C PHE A 50 4.07 -7.54 -5.43
N SER A 51 4.17 -8.31 -6.51
CA SER A 51 3.88 -9.74 -6.52
C SER A 51 4.78 -10.45 -7.52
N SER A 52 4.90 -11.78 -7.41
CA SER A 52 5.68 -12.58 -8.35
C SER A 52 5.00 -12.60 -9.72
N PRO A 53 5.74 -12.52 -10.85
CA PRO A 53 5.16 -12.73 -12.19
C PRO A 53 4.48 -14.09 -12.35
N LYS A 54 4.76 -15.05 -11.47
CA LYS A 54 4.13 -16.38 -11.47
C LYS A 54 2.74 -16.41 -10.82
N ASP A 55 2.33 -15.32 -10.14
CA ASP A 55 0.98 -15.15 -9.57
C ASP A 55 -0.01 -14.51 -10.56
N THR A 56 0.39 -14.37 -11.83
CA THR A 56 -0.45 -13.82 -12.89
C THR A 56 -1.53 -14.83 -13.31
N SER A 57 -2.59 -14.98 -12.51
CA SER A 57 -3.89 -15.29 -13.10
C SER A 57 -4.38 -14.00 -13.75
N GLN A 58 -4.26 -13.94 -15.07
CA GLN A 58 -4.74 -12.81 -15.87
C GLN A 58 -6.22 -12.57 -15.59
N TRP A 59 -6.53 -11.49 -14.88
CA TRP A 59 -7.85 -10.88 -14.90
C TRP A 59 -7.69 -9.40 -15.25
N THR A 60 -7.59 -9.14 -16.55
CA THR A 60 -7.72 -7.77 -17.08
C THR A 60 -9.20 -7.48 -17.28
N THR A 61 -9.84 -6.79 -16.34
CA THR A 61 -11.13 -6.14 -16.62
C THR A 61 -10.84 -4.87 -17.42
N HIS A 62 -11.37 -4.82 -18.64
CA HIS A 62 -11.39 -3.59 -19.43
C HIS A 62 -12.48 -2.67 -18.87
N LEU A 63 -12.09 -1.44 -18.54
CA LEU A 63 -12.95 -0.26 -18.59
C LEU A 63 -12.23 0.80 -19.42
#